data_AF-A0A953JJS8-F1
#
_entry.id   AF-A0A953JJS8-F1
#
_cell.length_a   1.000
_cell.length_b   1.000
_cell.length_c   1.000
_cell.angle_alpha   90.00
_cell.angle_beta   90.00
_cell.angle_gamma   90.00
#
_symmetry.space_group_name_H-M   'P 1'
#
loop_
_entity.id
_entity.type
_entity.pdbx_description
1 polymer ?
#
loop_
_entity_poly.entity_id
_entity_poly.type
_entity_poly.pdbx_seq_one_letter_code
_entity_poly.pdbx_strand_id
1 'polypeptide(L)'
;MAAAPLPHSARIIRTERLMLLPVGLEHLPDLVRLKADPRVFSYMLHGVRTPERTREELEDEIDFWQVRGYGIWAVHRPEDES
;
A
#
# COMPACT_ATOMS: atom_id res chain seq x y z
N MET A 1 13.17 10.07 23.59
CA MET A 1 12.46 10.87 22.56
C MET A 1 12.23 9.96 21.37
N ALA A 2 10.98 9.75 20.96
CA ALA A 2 10.71 9.06 19.70
C ALA A 2 11.15 9.95 18.53
N ALA A 3 11.85 9.40 17.55
CA ALA A 3 12.21 10.12 16.34
C ALA A 3 10.91 10.57 15.63
N ALA A 4 10.87 11.81 15.15
CA ALA A 4 9.75 12.29 14.36
C ALA A 4 9.54 11.37 13.14
N PRO A 5 8.28 11.05 12.78
CA PRO A 5 8.01 10.21 11.63
C PRO A 5 8.63 10.84 10.38
N LEU A 6 9.47 10.06 9.68
CA LEU A 6 10.07 10.50 8.44
C LEU A 6 8.96 10.67 7.39
N PRO A 7 9.00 11.72 6.55
CA PRO A 7 8.04 11.86 5.47
C PRO A 7 8.10 10.63 4.54
N HIS A 8 6.94 10.14 4.11
CA HIS A 8 6.81 8.92 3.26
C HIS A 8 7.71 8.95 2.02
N SER A 9 8.00 10.14 1.47
CA SER A 9 8.86 10.34 0.31
C SER A 9 10.33 9.93 0.51
N ALA A 10 10.83 9.86 1.75
CA ALA A 10 12.22 9.50 2.03
C ALA A 10 12.52 7.98 1.89
N ARG A 11 11.51 7.15 1.58
CA ARG A 11 11.61 5.68 1.64
C ARG A 11 11.30 4.96 0.32
N ILE A 12 11.37 5.65 -0.82
CA ILE A 12 11.12 5.00 -2.12
C ILE A 12 12.28 4.05 -2.46
N ILE A 13 11.96 2.78 -2.73
CA ILE A 13 12.93 1.80 -3.24
C ILE A 13 12.75 1.70 -4.76
N ARG A 14 13.85 1.85 -5.51
CA ARG A 14 13.87 1.64 -6.96
C ARG A 14 14.72 0.43 -7.30
N THR A 15 14.20 -0.38 -8.20
CA THR A 15 14.91 -1.48 -8.85
C THR A 15 14.94 -1.22 -10.35
N GLU A 16 15.52 -2.15 -11.13
CA GLU A 16 15.51 -2.05 -12.58
C GLU A 16 14.10 -1.95 -13.19
N ARG A 17 13.10 -2.60 -12.56
CA ARG A 17 11.76 -2.74 -13.15
C ARG A 17 10.62 -2.26 -12.26
N LEU A 18 10.89 -1.96 -10.99
CA LEU A 18 9.86 -1.67 -9.99
C LEU A 18 10.24 -0.46 -9.15
N MET A 19 9.23 0.32 -8.80
CA MET A 19 9.27 1.36 -7.79
C MET A 19 8.34 0.94 -6.64
N LEU A 20 8.88 0.92 -5.43
CA LEU A 20 8.15 0.56 -4.23
C LEU A 20 8.01 1.80 -3.36
N LEU A 21 6.78 2.14 -3.01
CA LEU A 21 6.43 3.24 -2.11
C LEU A 21 5.77 2.68 -0.85
N PRO A 22 6.02 3.27 0.34
CA PRO A 22 5.18 2.98 1.49
C PRO A 22 3.72 3.26 1.12
N VAL A 23 2.80 2.40 1.56
CA VAL A 23 1.38 2.60 1.25
C VAL A 23 0.86 3.87 1.93
N GLY A 24 0.22 4.75 1.16
CA GLY A 24 -0.59 5.88 1.61
C GLY A 24 -2.01 5.86 1.02
N LEU A 25 -2.86 6.78 1.49
CA LEU A 25 -4.28 6.91 1.07
C LEU A 25 -4.44 7.20 -0.42
N GLU A 26 -3.44 7.79 -1.06
CA GLU A 26 -3.37 8.02 -2.51
C GLU A 26 -3.53 6.72 -3.32
N HIS A 27 -3.15 5.56 -2.77
CA HIS A 27 -3.27 4.27 -3.45
C HIS A 27 -4.65 3.62 -3.28
N LEU A 28 -5.56 4.22 -2.50
CA LEU A 28 -6.86 3.63 -2.20
C LEU A 28 -7.67 3.28 -3.46
N PRO A 29 -7.77 4.12 -4.52
CA PRO A 29 -8.53 3.76 -5.72
C PRO A 29 -8.04 2.48 -6.40
N ASP A 30 -6.72 2.30 -6.48
CA ASP A 30 -6.11 1.11 -7.09
C ASP A 30 -6.28 -0.12 -6.21
N LEU A 31 -6.13 0.04 -4.88
CA LEU A 31 -6.36 -1.05 -3.93
C LEU A 31 -7.81 -1.52 -3.93
N VAL A 32 -8.79 -0.61 -4.04
CA VAL A 32 -10.20 -0.98 -4.16
C VAL A 32 -10.43 -1.79 -5.44
N ARG A 33 -9.87 -1.36 -6.57
CA ARG A 33 -9.96 -2.10 -7.83
C ARG A 33 -9.32 -3.49 -7.73
N LEU A 34 -8.16 -3.58 -7.09
CA LEU A 34 -7.40 -4.83 -6.93
C LEU A 34 -8.09 -5.81 -5.98
N LYS A 35 -8.49 -5.36 -4.79
CA LYS A 35 -9.07 -6.21 -3.74
C LYS A 35 -10.52 -6.61 -4.00
N ALA A 36 -11.23 -5.87 -4.86
CA ALA A 36 -12.57 -6.24 -5.31
C ALA A 36 -12.57 -7.28 -6.45
N ASP A 37 -11.44 -7.47 -7.15
CA ASP A 37 -11.36 -8.41 -8.28
C ASP A 37 -11.23 -9.86 -7.78
N PRO A 38 -12.22 -10.75 -8.05
CA PRO A 38 -12.14 -12.15 -7.63
C PRO A 38 -10.99 -12.91 -8.27
N ARG A 39 -10.50 -12.49 -9.44
CA ARG A 39 -9.34 -13.13 -10.10
C ARG A 39 -8.05 -12.91 -9.32
N VAL A 40 -8.00 -11.85 -8.50
CA VAL A 40 -6.83 -11.47 -7.71
C VAL A 40 -6.99 -11.90 -6.24
N PHE A 41 -8.16 -11.65 -5.65
CA PHE A 41 -8.31 -11.67 -4.18
C PHE A 41 -9.22 -12.78 -3.65
N SER A 42 -9.80 -13.64 -4.50
CA SER A 42 -10.74 -14.69 -4.04
C SER A 42 -10.11 -15.75 -3.12
N TYR A 43 -8.82 -16.05 -3.29
CA TYR A 43 -8.09 -17.01 -2.46
C TYR A 43 -7.54 -16.41 -1.16
N MET A 44 -7.68 -15.10 -0.96
CA MET A 44 -7.26 -14.44 0.29
C MET A 44 -8.27 -14.72 1.40
N LEU A 45 -7.79 -14.69 2.65
CA LEU A 45 -8.65 -14.84 3.82
C LEU A 45 -9.79 -13.81 3.77
N HIS A 46 -11.03 -14.26 3.96
CA HIS A 46 -12.28 -13.48 3.84
C HIS A 46 -12.69 -13.03 2.42
N GLY A 47 -12.05 -13.56 1.36
CA GLY A 47 -12.46 -13.30 -0.03
C GLY A 47 -12.18 -11.86 -0.50
N VAL A 48 -12.89 -11.39 -1.54
CA VAL A 48 -12.75 -10.00 -2.03
C VAL A 48 -13.16 -8.97 -0.97
N ARG A 49 -12.69 -7.72 -1.11
CA ARG A 49 -13.01 -6.62 -0.18
C ARG A 49 -13.99 -5.62 -0.76
N THR A 50 -14.79 -5.04 0.13
CA THR A 50 -15.54 -3.81 -0.18
C THR A 50 -14.60 -2.60 -0.14
N PRO A 51 -15.00 -1.45 -0.72
CA PRO A 51 -14.23 -0.22 -0.63
C PRO A 51 -13.95 0.21 0.82
N GLU A 52 -14.94 0.09 1.70
CA GLU A 52 -14.85 0.48 3.11
C GLU A 52 -13.82 -0.40 3.83
N ARG A 53 -13.91 -1.72 3.65
CA ARG A 53 -12.95 -2.64 4.27
C ARG A 53 -11.53 -2.46 3.72
N THR A 54 -11.41 -2.15 2.44
CA THR A 54 -10.11 -1.84 1.83
C THR A 54 -9.48 -0.61 2.43
N ARG A 55 -10.28 0.42 2.73
CA ARG A 55 -9.83 1.63 3.39
C ARG A 55 -9.38 1.37 4.83
N GLU A 56 -10.18 0.66 5.62
CA GLU A 56 -9.81 0.28 7.00
C GLU A 56 -8.46 -0.44 7.03
N GLU A 57 -8.29 -1.46 6.18
CA GLU A 57 -7.03 -2.21 6.10
C GLU A 57 -5.85 -1.33 5.66
N LEU A 58 -6.08 -0.34 4.79
CA LEU A 58 -5.02 0.58 4.36
C LEU A 58 -4.61 1.55 5.49
N GLU A 59 -5.57 2.04 6.27
CA GLU A 59 -5.32 2.88 7.43
C GLU A 59 -4.50 2.12 8.49
N ASP A 60 -4.82 0.84 8.75
CA ASP A 60 -4.02 -0.03 9.63
C ASP A 60 -2.57 -0.22 9.14
N GLU A 61 -2.36 -0.38 7.82
CA GLU A 61 -1.02 -0.53 7.24
C GLU A 61 -0.21 0.78 7.33
N ILE A 62 -0.85 1.94 7.13
CA ILE A 62 -0.22 3.25 7.31
C ILE A 62 0.24 3.42 8.76
N ASP A 63 -0.62 3.11 9.72
CA ASP A 63 -0.30 3.19 11.14
C ASP A 63 0.85 2.22 11.52
N PHE A 64 0.83 1.00 10.96
CA PHE A 64 1.91 0.04 11.14
C PHE A 64 3.25 0.60 10.63
N TRP A 65 3.25 1.22 9.46
CA TRP A 65 4.43 1.88 8.88
C TRP A 65 4.99 3.00 9.77
N GLN A 66 4.12 3.81 10.38
CA GLN A 66 4.53 4.88 11.30
C GLN A 66 5.23 4.32 12.54
N VAL A 67 4.72 3.22 13.08
CA VAL A 67 5.26 2.60 14.31
C VAL A 67 6.53 1.80 14.03
N ARG A 68 6.56 1.03 12.93
CA ARG A 68 7.57 -0.01 12.70
C ARG A 68 8.67 0.38 11.73
N GLY A 69 8.42 1.36 10.88
CA GLY A 69 9.38 1.79 9.86
C GLY A 69 9.51 0.84 8.66
N TYR A 70 8.68 -0.21 8.59
CA TYR A 70 8.54 -1.14 7.46
C TYR A 70 7.08 -1.64 7.39
N GLY A 71 6.69 -2.26 6.28
CA GLY A 71 5.33 -2.79 6.09
C GLY A 71 5.07 -3.22 4.64
N ILE A 72 3.80 -3.24 4.25
CA ILE A 72 3.39 -3.51 2.86
C ILE A 72 3.76 -2.33 1.96
N TRP A 73 4.22 -2.63 0.75
CA TRP A 73 4.60 -1.63 -0.24
C TRP A 73 3.56 -1.55 -1.36
N ALA A 74 3.25 -0.34 -1.80
CA ALA A 74 2.64 -0.11 -3.11
C ALA A 74 3.73 -0.32 -4.17
N VAL A 75 3.47 -1.16 -5.16
CA VAL A 75 4.47 -1.58 -6.16
C VAL A 75 3.98 -1.18 -7.55
N HIS A 76 4.75 -0.31 -8.18
CA HIS A 76 4.47 0.26 -9.49
C HIS A 76 5.62 -0.08 -10.43
N ARG A 77 5.35 -0.12 -11.74
CA ARG A 77 6.44 -0.06 -12.71
C ARG A 77 6.81 1.42 -12.92
N PRO A 78 8.10 1.75 -13.10
CA PRO A 78 8.52 3.15 -13.28
C PRO A 78 7.79 3.88 -14.41
N GLU A 79 7.42 3.18 -15.48
CA GLU A 79 6.69 3.77 -16.61
C GLU A 79 5.24 4.15 -16.32
N ASP A 80 4.62 3.57 -15.28
CA ASP A 80 3.21 3.78 -14.95
C ASP A 80 2.98 5.10 -14.16
N GLU A 81 4.06 5.76 -13.70
CA GLU A 81 4.07 6.97 -12.86
C GLU A 81 4.69 8.20 -13.57
N SER A 82 4.89 8.11 -14.89
CA SER A 82 5.49 9.16 -15.74
C SER A 82 4.47 10.14 -16.31
#